data_AF-A0A954S7A0-F1
#
_entry.id   AF-A0A954S7A0-F1
#
_cell.length_a   1.000
_cell.length_b   1.000
_cell.length_c   1.000
_cell.angle_alpha   90.00
_cell.angle_beta   90.00
_cell.angle_gamma   90.00
#
_symmetry.space_group_name_H-M   'P 1'
#
loop_
_entity.id
_entity.type
_entity.pdbx_description
1 polymer ?
#
loop_
_entity_poly.entity_id
_entity_poly.type
_entity_poly.pdbx_seq_one_letter_code
_entity_poly.pdbx_strand_id
1 'polypeptide(L)'
;MRHMSTVLCGAAIVCLTTSVSFAADVKQSYSQWKYDAPTKRYTCHYEYTPPQQPPKKQVIVYYPEKPDYIYYYNAEKQSYWGRCASPYHKGYNQSQMQWSYYKDNKWSDLSNSCPKVPQVPDGPEIAPPPVPPAPPGI
;
A
#
# COMPACT_ATOMS: atom_id res chain seq x y z
N MET A 1 0.99 29.61 76.06
CA MET A 1 0.92 30.40 74.80
C MET A 1 1.51 29.54 73.70
N ARG A 2 0.74 29.26 72.65
CA ARG A 2 1.05 28.27 71.61
C ARG A 2 2.00 28.89 70.56
N HIS A 3 3.01 28.12 70.18
CA HIS A 3 3.92 28.36 69.05
C HIS A 3 3.16 28.30 67.73
N MET A 4 3.57 29.09 66.73
CA MET A 4 3.47 28.71 65.30
C MET A 4 4.30 29.68 64.45
N SER A 5 5.46 29.19 64.01
CA SER A 5 6.24 29.77 62.91
C SER A 5 5.79 29.09 61.62
N THR A 6 5.30 29.86 60.65
CA THR A 6 4.90 29.36 59.33
C THR A 6 5.94 29.81 58.31
N VAL A 7 6.69 28.86 57.74
CA VAL A 7 7.52 29.07 56.54
C VAL A 7 6.96 28.13 55.47
N LEU A 8 6.28 28.68 54.47
CA LEU A 8 5.90 27.96 53.25
C LEU A 8 7.00 28.16 52.19
N CYS A 9 7.79 27.12 51.94
CA CYS A 9 8.56 26.99 50.71
C CYS A 9 7.64 26.48 49.60
N GLY A 10 7.31 27.33 48.63
CA GLY A 10 6.65 26.93 47.40
C GLY A 10 7.64 26.35 46.40
N ALA A 11 7.56 25.05 46.12
CA ALA A 11 8.31 24.41 45.06
C ALA A 11 7.56 24.58 43.72
N ALA A 12 8.16 25.29 42.77
CA ALA A 12 7.63 25.42 41.41
C ALA A 12 7.92 24.14 40.63
N ILE A 13 6.87 23.39 40.27
CA ILE A 13 6.98 22.19 39.44
C ILE A 13 7.02 22.64 37.97
N VAL A 14 8.18 22.54 37.34
CA VAL A 14 8.37 22.73 35.90
C VAL A 14 7.90 21.46 35.19
N CYS A 15 6.70 21.49 34.61
CA CYS A 15 6.23 20.44 33.70
C CYS A 15 7.00 20.53 32.37
N LEU A 16 8.01 19.68 32.18
CA LEU A 16 8.57 19.42 30.86
C LEU A 16 7.56 18.65 30.03
N THR A 17 6.94 19.32 29.05
CA THR A 17 6.11 18.67 28.04
C THR A 17 7.00 18.05 26.96
N THR A 18 7.37 16.78 27.14
CA THR A 18 8.00 16.01 26.07
C THR A 18 6.96 15.70 24.99
N SER A 19 7.12 16.28 23.81
CA SER A 19 6.32 15.92 22.63
C SER A 19 6.65 14.49 22.22
N VAL A 20 5.68 13.58 22.38
CA VAL A 20 5.77 12.21 21.88
C VAL A 20 5.44 12.25 20.38
N SER A 21 6.44 12.00 19.52
CA SER A 21 6.21 11.80 18.09
C SER A 21 5.68 10.38 17.86
N PHE A 22 4.38 10.26 17.55
CA PHE A 22 3.82 9.01 17.06
C PHE A 22 4.27 8.80 15.61
N ALA A 23 5.00 7.72 15.34
CA ALA A 23 5.16 7.24 13.98
C ALA A 23 3.76 6.87 13.46
N ALA A 24 3.28 7.58 12.43
CA ALA A 24 2.00 7.28 11.82
C ALA A 24 2.08 5.90 11.16
N ASP A 25 1.29 4.95 11.69
CA ASP A 25 1.15 3.62 11.13
C ASP A 25 0.60 3.74 9.70
N VAL A 26 1.35 3.26 8.71
CA VAL A 26 0.97 3.37 7.30
C VAL A 26 -0.13 2.35 7.04
N LYS A 27 -1.39 2.78 7.11
CA LYS A 27 -2.54 1.92 6.82
C LYS A 27 -2.57 1.60 5.33
N GLN A 28 -2.54 0.31 5.01
CA GLN A 28 -2.74 -0.22 3.67
C GLN A 28 -3.89 -1.23 3.69
N SER A 29 -4.77 -1.21 2.69
CA SER A 29 -5.84 -2.20 2.57
C SER A 29 -6.29 -2.45 1.14
N TYR A 30 -6.67 -3.69 0.87
CA TYR A 30 -7.32 -4.11 -0.37
C TYR A 30 -8.82 -4.35 -0.15
N SER A 31 -9.64 -3.92 -1.11
CA SER A 31 -11.04 -4.34 -1.17
C SER A 31 -11.17 -5.78 -1.69
N GLN A 32 -12.39 -6.32 -1.60
CA GLN A 32 -12.73 -7.55 -2.32
C GLN A 32 -12.65 -7.34 -3.83
N TRP A 33 -12.36 -8.42 -4.55
CA TRP A 33 -12.41 -8.46 -6.00
C TRP A 33 -13.86 -8.38 -6.49
N LYS A 34 -14.11 -7.57 -7.50
CA LYS A 34 -15.41 -7.43 -8.18
C LYS A 34 -15.23 -7.74 -9.65
N TYR A 35 -16.06 -8.63 -10.18
CA TYR A 35 -16.10 -8.90 -11.61
C TYR A 35 -16.88 -7.81 -12.35
N ASP A 36 -16.31 -7.30 -13.43
CA ASP A 36 -16.98 -6.41 -14.37
C ASP A 36 -17.20 -7.15 -15.69
N ALA A 37 -18.44 -7.59 -15.93
CA ALA A 37 -18.79 -8.40 -17.10
C ALA A 37 -18.54 -7.69 -18.45
N PRO A 38 -18.86 -6.39 -18.62
CA PRO A 38 -18.61 -5.67 -19.87
C PRO A 38 -17.14 -5.63 -20.27
N THR A 39 -16.23 -5.41 -19.31
CA THR A 39 -14.79 -5.37 -19.58
C THR A 39 -14.07 -6.69 -19.29
N LYS A 40 -14.82 -7.73 -18.91
CA LYS A 40 -14.35 -9.09 -18.59
C LYS A 40 -13.11 -9.11 -17.68
N ARG A 41 -13.11 -8.30 -16.64
CA ARG A 41 -11.98 -8.19 -15.70
C ARG A 41 -12.44 -8.15 -14.27
N TYR A 42 -11.58 -8.56 -13.36
CA TYR A 42 -11.76 -8.33 -11.94
C TYR A 42 -11.07 -7.04 -11.55
N THR A 43 -11.70 -6.26 -10.67
CA THR A 43 -11.10 -5.09 -10.06
C THR A 43 -11.14 -5.17 -8.54
N CYS A 44 -10.12 -4.65 -7.87
CA CYS A 44 -10.18 -4.32 -6.46
C CYS A 44 -9.55 -2.96 -6.22
N HIS A 45 -9.90 -2.32 -5.11
CA HIS A 45 -9.35 -1.04 -4.72
C HIS A 45 -8.22 -1.25 -3.73
N TYR A 46 -7.08 -0.62 -3.98
CA TYR A 46 -5.98 -0.54 -3.04
C TYR A 46 -5.91 0.86 -2.45
N GLU A 47 -5.97 0.96 -1.13
CA GLU A 47 -5.87 2.21 -0.40
C GLU A 47 -4.62 2.20 0.47
N TYR A 48 -3.89 3.31 0.46
CA TYR A 48 -2.70 3.49 1.29
C TYR A 48 -2.57 4.94 1.76
N THR A 49 -1.99 5.16 2.94
CA THR A 49 -1.72 6.51 3.47
C THR A 49 -0.22 6.77 3.49
N PRO A 50 0.33 7.62 2.61
CA PRO A 50 1.72 8.04 2.70
C PRO A 50 1.95 8.90 3.95
N PRO A 51 3.19 8.95 4.47
CA PRO A 51 3.53 9.86 5.57
C PRO A 51 3.18 11.31 5.21
N GLN A 52 2.46 11.98 6.11
CA GLN A 52 2.09 13.39 5.97
C GLN A 52 1.26 13.75 4.71
N GLN A 53 0.62 12.75 4.07
CA GLN A 53 -0.24 12.95 2.90
C GLN A 53 -1.63 12.33 3.14
N PRO A 54 -2.68 12.82 2.44
CA PRO A 54 -4.00 12.19 2.50
C PRO A 54 -3.97 10.77 1.92
N PRO A 55 -4.94 9.90 2.31
CA PRO A 55 -5.07 8.56 1.74
C PRO A 55 -5.20 8.61 0.22
N LYS A 56 -4.43 7.75 -0.45
CA LYS A 56 -4.44 7.57 -1.90
C LYS A 56 -5.12 6.26 -2.24
N LYS A 57 -5.78 6.24 -3.40
CA LYS A 57 -6.53 5.07 -3.90
C LYS A 57 -6.03 4.68 -5.28
N GLN A 58 -5.97 3.39 -5.52
CA GLN A 58 -5.63 2.80 -6.81
C GLN A 58 -6.64 1.74 -7.19
N VAL A 59 -6.75 1.50 -8.49
CA VAL A 59 -7.55 0.39 -9.01
C VAL A 59 -6.58 -0.70 -9.43
N ILE A 60 -6.77 -1.88 -8.87
CA ILE A 60 -6.04 -3.08 -9.25
C ILE A 60 -6.92 -3.84 -10.22
N VAL A 61 -6.32 -4.34 -11.30
CA VAL A 61 -7.04 -4.96 -12.40
C VAL A 61 -6.43 -6.34 -12.68
N TYR A 62 -7.28 -7.35 -12.80
CA TYR A 62 -6.91 -8.69 -13.18
C TYR A 62 -7.74 -9.17 -14.37
N TYR A 63 -7.07 -9.69 -15.39
CA TYR A 63 -7.70 -10.18 -16.61
C TYR A 63 -7.70 -11.70 -16.60
N PRO A 64 -8.84 -12.37 -16.37
CA PRO A 64 -8.89 -13.84 -16.33
C PRO A 64 -8.52 -14.47 -17.68
N GLU A 65 -8.81 -13.82 -18.81
CA GLU A 65 -8.40 -14.30 -20.14
C GLU A 65 -6.87 -14.17 -20.39
N LYS A 66 -6.15 -13.42 -19.56
CA LYS A 66 -4.69 -13.22 -19.62
C LYS A 66 -4.12 -13.25 -18.18
N PRO A 67 -4.15 -14.43 -17.54
CA PRO A 67 -4.04 -14.53 -16.09
C PRO A 67 -2.62 -14.33 -15.58
N ASP A 68 -1.63 -14.10 -16.43
CA ASP A 68 -0.23 -13.99 -16.06
C ASP A 68 0.05 -12.82 -15.10
N TYR A 69 -0.71 -11.72 -15.16
CA TYR A 69 -0.36 -10.50 -14.41
C TYR A 69 -1.55 -9.84 -13.72
N ILE A 70 -1.25 -9.20 -12.60
CA ILE A 70 -2.12 -8.24 -11.91
C ILE A 70 -1.57 -6.83 -12.19
N TYR A 71 -2.44 -5.91 -12.59
CA TYR A 71 -2.09 -4.58 -13.05
C TYR A 71 -2.52 -3.50 -12.06
N TYR A 72 -1.70 -2.46 -11.91
CA TYR A 72 -1.94 -1.32 -11.04
C TYR A 72 -2.25 -0.10 -11.91
N TYR A 73 -3.50 0.37 -11.81
CA TYR A 73 -4.03 1.46 -12.59
C TYR A 73 -4.15 2.73 -11.73
N ASN A 74 -3.59 3.82 -12.24
CA ASN A 74 -3.78 5.15 -11.68
C ASN A 74 -5.00 5.79 -12.36
N ALA A 75 -6.08 5.96 -11.60
CA ALA A 75 -7.33 6.54 -12.12
C ALA A 75 -7.20 8.02 -12.49
N GLU A 76 -6.37 8.79 -11.78
CA GLU A 76 -6.14 10.22 -12.04
C GLU A 76 -5.39 10.41 -13.36
N LYS A 77 -4.35 9.59 -13.60
CA LYS A 77 -3.53 9.63 -14.81
C LYS A 77 -4.05 8.76 -15.95
N GLN A 78 -5.20 8.11 -15.74
CA GLN A 78 -5.83 7.15 -16.65
C GLN A 78 -4.86 6.15 -17.31
N SER A 79 -3.89 5.65 -16.55
CA SER A 79 -2.81 4.83 -17.07
C SER A 79 -2.38 3.74 -16.10
N TYR A 80 -1.93 2.62 -16.65
CA TYR A 80 -1.21 1.60 -15.90
C TYR A 80 0.19 2.11 -15.61
N TRP A 81 0.66 1.86 -14.39
CA TRP A 81 2.01 2.25 -13.99
C TRP A 81 2.82 1.05 -13.50
N GLY A 82 2.15 -0.02 -13.07
CA GLY A 82 2.79 -1.20 -12.51
C GLY A 82 2.04 -2.49 -12.84
N ARG A 83 2.75 -3.61 -12.81
CA ARG A 83 2.18 -4.96 -12.81
C ARG A 83 3.05 -5.90 -12.00
N CYS A 84 2.47 -6.97 -11.48
CA CYS A 84 3.19 -8.08 -10.87
C CYS A 84 2.66 -9.42 -11.41
N ALA A 85 3.48 -10.46 -11.32
CA ALA A 85 3.05 -11.82 -11.67
C ALA A 85 1.86 -12.23 -10.79
N SER A 86 0.80 -12.78 -11.39
CA SER A 86 -0.32 -13.33 -10.64
C SER A 86 0.01 -14.72 -10.09
N PRO A 87 -0.76 -15.23 -9.10
CA PRO A 87 -0.66 -16.61 -8.64
C PRO A 87 -0.81 -17.70 -9.72
N TYR A 88 -1.39 -17.34 -10.87
CA TYR A 88 -1.60 -18.24 -12.01
C TYR A 88 -0.53 -18.10 -13.11
N HIS A 89 0.44 -17.19 -12.94
CA HIS A 89 1.58 -17.09 -13.85
C HIS A 89 2.43 -18.36 -13.78
N LYS A 90 2.89 -18.85 -14.93
CA LYS A 90 3.83 -19.99 -14.97
C LYS A 90 5.13 -19.62 -14.24
N GLY A 91 5.44 -20.30 -13.15
CA GLY A 91 6.61 -19.99 -12.33
C GLY A 91 6.39 -18.88 -11.30
N TYR A 92 5.13 -18.60 -10.95
CA TYR A 92 4.81 -17.73 -9.82
C TYR A 92 5.51 -18.20 -8.54
N ASN A 93 6.22 -17.28 -7.90
CA ASN A 93 6.74 -17.45 -6.55
C ASN A 93 6.47 -16.15 -5.81
N GLN A 94 5.62 -16.21 -4.79
CA GLN A 94 5.24 -15.04 -3.98
C GLN A 94 6.46 -14.35 -3.33
N SER A 95 7.49 -15.12 -2.97
CA SER A 95 8.74 -14.57 -2.43
C SER A 95 9.62 -13.89 -3.48
N GLN A 96 9.39 -14.17 -4.77
CA GLN A 96 10.14 -13.66 -5.92
C GLN A 96 9.25 -12.90 -6.91
N MET A 97 8.21 -12.25 -6.39
CA MET A 97 7.23 -11.54 -7.21
C MET A 97 7.93 -10.43 -8.01
N GLN A 98 8.04 -10.64 -9.32
CA GLN A 98 8.67 -9.70 -10.23
C GLN A 98 7.67 -8.60 -10.58
N TRP A 99 8.10 -7.36 -10.38
CA TRP A 99 7.33 -6.19 -10.75
C TRP A 99 7.86 -5.62 -12.06
N SER A 100 6.95 -5.12 -12.89
CA SER A 100 7.30 -4.27 -14.03
C SER A 100 6.62 -2.92 -13.86
N TYR A 101 7.27 -1.84 -14.30
CA TYR A 101 6.64 -0.53 -14.44
C TYR A 101 6.34 -0.26 -15.92
N TYR A 102 5.35 0.59 -16.16
CA TYR A 102 4.98 1.02 -17.51
C TYR A 102 5.50 2.44 -17.76
N LYS A 103 6.35 2.59 -18.77
CA LYS A 103 6.89 3.88 -19.22
C LYS A 103 7.19 3.82 -20.71
N ASP A 104 7.02 4.93 -21.43
CA ASP A 104 7.37 5.05 -22.85
C ASP A 104 6.76 3.93 -23.73
N ASN A 105 5.50 3.57 -23.44
CA ASN A 105 4.74 2.49 -24.06
C ASN A 105 5.35 1.08 -23.95
N LYS A 106 6.19 0.84 -22.93
CA LYS A 106 6.83 -0.45 -22.69
C LYS A 106 6.78 -0.82 -21.22
N TRP A 107 6.62 -2.12 -20.98
CA TRP A 107 6.86 -2.70 -19.67
C TRP A 107 8.35 -2.92 -19.47
N SER A 108 8.88 -2.42 -18.36
CA SER A 108 10.26 -2.65 -17.96
C SER A 108 10.26 -3.33 -16.61
N ASP A 109 10.95 -4.45 -16.51
CA ASP A 109 11.06 -5.18 -15.26
C ASP A 109 11.94 -4.42 -14.28
N LEU A 110 11.51 -4.36 -13.03
CA LEU A 110 12.29 -3.80 -11.96
C LEU A 110 13.30 -4.86 -11.49
N SER A 111 14.58 -4.62 -11.81
CA SER A 111 15.68 -5.44 -11.30
C SER A 111 15.70 -5.39 -9.77
N ASN A 112 15.83 -6.54 -9.11
CA ASN A 112 15.86 -6.68 -7.64
C ASN A 112 14.55 -6.35 -6.90
N SER A 113 13.39 -6.44 -7.56
CA SER A 113 12.08 -6.34 -6.91
C SER A 113 11.68 -7.54 -6.05
N CYS A 114 12.60 -8.49 -5.89
CA CYS A 114 12.47 -9.61 -4.98
C CYS A 114 13.29 -9.32 -3.71
N PRO A 115 12.68 -9.14 -2.53
CA PRO A 115 11.25 -8.95 -2.26
C PRO A 115 10.80 -7.47 -2.31
N LYS A 116 11.67 -6.55 -2.74
CA LYS A 116 11.38 -5.11 -2.71
C LYS A 116 10.22 -4.77 -3.64
N VAL A 117 9.04 -4.66 -3.06
CA VAL A 117 7.86 -4.21 -3.78
C VAL A 117 8.09 -2.74 -4.15
N PRO A 118 7.84 -2.31 -5.40
CA PRO A 118 7.93 -0.91 -5.76
C PRO A 118 7.12 -0.07 -4.78
N GLN A 119 7.73 1.02 -4.35
CA GLN A 119 6.97 2.09 -3.73
C GLN A 119 5.90 2.53 -4.71
N VAL A 120 4.69 2.74 -4.22
CA VAL A 120 3.74 3.53 -4.98
C VAL A 120 4.39 4.89 -5.25
N PRO A 121 4.16 5.55 -6.41
CA PRO A 121 4.60 6.92 -6.58
C PRO A 121 4.23 7.78 -5.36
N ASP A 122 5.26 8.26 -4.65
CA ASP A 122 5.14 9.03 -3.41
C ASP A 122 4.43 8.29 -2.26
N GLY A 123 4.73 6.99 -2.06
CA GLY A 123 4.03 6.11 -1.11
C GLY A 123 4.90 5.02 -0.45
N PRO A 124 4.30 4.24 0.48
CA PRO A 124 4.96 3.12 1.14
C PRO A 124 5.24 1.97 0.16
N GLU A 125 6.00 0.98 0.62
CA GLU A 125 6.10 -0.33 -0.01
C GLU A 125 4.73 -1.01 -0.04
N ILE A 126 4.32 -1.58 -1.19
CA ILE A 126 2.99 -2.15 -1.37
C ILE A 126 2.92 -3.57 -0.80
N ALA A 127 1.89 -3.90 -0.01
CA ALA A 127 1.62 -5.27 0.37
C ALA A 127 1.18 -6.13 -0.86
N PRO A 128 1.41 -7.45 -0.88
CA PRO A 128 0.88 -8.30 -1.96
C PRO A 128 -0.65 -8.19 -2.09
N PRO A 129 -1.21 -8.17 -3.31
CA PRO A 129 -2.65 -8.14 -3.50
C PRO A 129 -3.29 -9.46 -3.07
N PRO A 130 -4.59 -9.46 -2.69
CA PRO A 130 -5.32 -10.70 -2.46
C PRO A 130 -5.36 -11.56 -3.73
N VAL A 131 -5.35 -12.88 -3.59
CA VAL A 131 -5.43 -13.83 -4.70
C VAL A 131 -6.70 -13.54 -5.52
N PRO A 132 -6.60 -13.26 -6.84
CA PRO A 132 -7.77 -13.06 -7.66
C PRO A 132 -8.51 -14.38 -7.90
N PRO A 133 -9.82 -14.32 -8.25
CA PRO A 133 -10.57 -15.50 -8.61
C PRO A 133 -9.90 -16.31 -9.73
N ALA A 134 -10.03 -17.63 -9.66
CA ALA A 134 -9.47 -18.54 -10.64
C ALA A 134 -10.02 -18.21 -12.05
N PRO A 135 -9.17 -18.18 -13.07
CA PRO A 135 -9.64 -18.07 -14.44
C PRO A 135 -10.53 -19.24 -14.84
N PRO A 136 -11.47 -19.05 -15.78
CA PRO A 136 -12.23 -20.15 -16.35
C PRO A 136 -11.29 -21.19 -17.01
N GLY A 137 -11.44 -22.46 -16.64
CA GLY A 137 -10.76 -23.57 -17.31
C GLY A 137 -9.33 -23.90 -16.84
N ILE A 138 -8.94 -23.43 -15.66
CA ILE A 138 -7.71 -23.83 -14.95
C ILE A 138 -8.07 -24.71 -13.75
#